data_AF-A0AAD4NIU4-F1
#
_entry.id   AF-A0AAD4NIU4-F1
#
_cell.length_a   1.000
_cell.length_b   1.000
_cell.length_c   1.000
_cell.angle_alpha   90.00
_cell.angle_beta   90.00
_cell.angle_gamma   90.00
#
_symmetry.space_group_name_H-M   'P 1'
#
loop_
_entity.id
_entity.type
_entity.pdbx_description
1 polymer ?
#
loop_
_entity_poly.entity_id
_entity_poly.type
_entity_poly.pdbx_seq_one_letter_code
_entity_poly.pdbx_strand_id
1 'polypeptide(L)'
;MSSPDPNTMRFIQQVQAESQKVKLQEQIQLLADRCWDVCFTDARPPSKMDGKTQTCLSNCVNRMIDASTFMVEHLQKMDNKLFR
;
A
#
# COMPACT_ATOMS: atom_id res chain seq x y z
N MET A 1 22.13 17.63 25.98
CA MET A 1 21.68 16.49 25.16
C MET A 1 22.92 15.89 24.53
N SER A 2 23.38 14.75 25.03
CA SER A 2 24.48 13.98 24.44
C SER A 2 24.03 13.39 23.10
N SER A 3 24.87 13.51 22.08
CA SER A 3 24.64 12.88 20.77
C SER A 3 24.44 11.36 20.94
N PRO A 4 23.55 10.72 20.17
CA PRO A 4 23.35 9.27 20.24
C PRO A 4 24.65 8.52 19.96
N ASP A 5 24.90 7.42 20.66
CA ASP A 5 26.08 6.60 20.40
C ASP A 5 26.03 5.98 18.98
N PRO A 6 27.19 5.64 18.38
CA PRO A 6 27.23 5.12 17.02
C PRO A 6 26.39 3.85 16.79
N ASN A 7 26.21 3.02 17.83
CA ASN A 7 25.41 1.79 17.72
C ASN A 7 23.91 2.10 17.71
N THR A 8 23.44 3.03 18.53
CA THR A 8 22.05 3.50 18.52
C THR A 8 21.70 4.10 17.17
N MET A 9 22.59 4.88 16.55
CA MET A 9 22.36 5.42 15.21
C MET A 9 22.17 4.31 14.16
N ARG A 10 22.99 3.27 14.19
CA ARG A 10 22.84 2.10 13.29
C ARG A 10 21.53 1.37 13.52
N PHE A 11 21.16 1.17 14.78
CA PHE A 11 19.89 0.52 15.13
C PHE A 11 18.69 1.34 14.64
N ILE A 12 18.68 2.67 14.82
CA ILE A 12 17.63 3.55 14.32
C ILE A 12 17.48 3.40 12.80
N GLN A 13 18.60 3.36 12.06
CA GLN A 13 18.57 3.19 10.62
C GLN A 13 17.99 1.83 10.20
N GLN A 14 18.32 0.76 10.93
CA GLN A 14 17.73 -0.58 10.69
C GLN A 14 16.22 -0.59 10.97
N VAL A 15 15.78 0.00 12.09
CA VAL A 15 14.36 0.09 12.43
C VAL A 15 13.58 0.89 11.39
N GLN A 16 14.16 1.97 10.87
CA GLN A 16 13.53 2.75 9.79
C GLN A 16 13.34 1.92 8.51
N ALA A 17 14.36 1.14 8.12
CA ALA A 17 14.28 0.27 6.95
C ALA A 17 13.21 -0.83 7.12
N GLU A 18 13.15 -1.47 8.29
CA GLU A 18 12.11 -2.47 8.57
C GLU A 18 10.72 -1.86 8.68
N SER A 19 10.60 -0.66 9.25
CA SER A 19 9.33 0.08 9.33
C SER A 19 8.74 0.35 7.94
N GLN A 20 9.57 0.68 6.95
CA GLN A 20 9.11 0.86 5.58
C GLN A 20 8.58 -0.45 4.96
N LYS A 21 9.25 -1.57 5.23
CA LYS A 21 8.80 -2.89 4.75
C LYS A 21 7.46 -3.29 5.36
N VAL A 22 7.28 -3.07 6.66
CA VAL A 22 6.01 -3.35 7.35
C VAL A 22 4.88 -2.55 6.74
N LYS A 23 5.07 -1.24 6.53
CA LYS A 23 4.07 -0.39 5.87
C LYS A 23 3.72 -0.87 4.47
N LEU A 24 4.71 -1.27 3.67
CA LEU A 24 4.46 -1.84 2.36
C LEU A 24 3.66 -3.15 2.46
N GLN A 25 4.01 -4.02 3.41
CA GLN A 25 3.31 -5.27 3.63
C GLN A 25 1.85 -5.05 4.02
N GLU A 26 1.57 -4.05 4.87
CA GLU A 26 0.20 -3.65 5.22
C GLU A 26 -0.60 -3.22 3.99
N GLN A 27 0.01 -2.44 3.08
CA GLN A 27 -0.64 -2.06 1.81
C GLN A 27 -0.89 -3.26 0.90
N ILE A 28 0.06 -4.21 0.84
CA ILE A 28 -0.11 -5.46 0.09
C ILE A 28 -1.30 -6.25 0.62
N GLN A 29 -1.42 -6.43 1.94
CA GLN A 29 -2.54 -7.14 2.55
C GLN A 29 -3.87 -6.44 2.27
N LEU A 30 -3.92 -5.11 2.43
CA LEU A 30 -5.13 -4.32 2.16
C LEU A 30 -5.59 -4.46 0.69
N LEU A 31 -4.66 -4.36 -0.26
CA LEU A 31 -4.97 -4.53 -1.68
C LEU A 31 -5.37 -5.96 -2.00
N ALA A 32 -4.73 -6.96 -1.38
CA ALA A 32 -5.06 -8.36 -1.56
C ALA A 32 -6.49 -8.64 -1.11
N ASP A 33 -6.85 -8.25 0.12
CA ASP A 33 -8.20 -8.44 0.67
C ASP A 33 -9.24 -7.75 -0.20
N ARG A 34 -9.02 -6.48 -0.54
CA ARG A 34 -9.98 -5.71 -1.33
C ARG A 34 -10.14 -6.26 -2.75
N CYS A 35 -9.04 -6.60 -3.42
CA CYS A 35 -9.11 -7.13 -4.77
C CYS A 35 -9.59 -8.58 -4.81
N TRP A 36 -9.46 -9.32 -3.71
CA TRP A 36 -10.10 -10.61 -3.55
C TRP A 36 -11.63 -10.47 -3.62
N ASP A 37 -12.22 -9.60 -2.79
CA ASP A 37 -13.66 -9.34 -2.78
C ASP A 37 -14.21 -8.89 -4.14
N VAL A 38 -13.42 -8.12 -4.90
CA VAL A 38 -13.82 -7.58 -6.20
C VAL A 38 -13.73 -8.63 -7.30
N CYS A 39 -12.64 -9.40 -7.34
CA CYS A 39 -12.35 -10.29 -8.47
C CYS A 39 -12.81 -11.73 -8.27
N PHE A 40 -12.99 -12.18 -7.03
CA PHE A 40 -13.44 -13.53 -6.70
C PHE A 40 -14.87 -13.49 -6.15
N THR A 41 -15.83 -13.29 -7.05
CA THR A 41 -17.26 -13.24 -6.71
C THR A 41 -17.85 -14.62 -6.37
N ASP A 42 -17.25 -15.69 -6.91
CA ASP A 42 -17.60 -17.07 -6.56
C ASP A 42 -16.77 -17.53 -5.34
N ALA A 43 -17.46 -18.00 -4.30
CA ALA A 43 -16.83 -18.44 -3.05
C ALA A 43 -15.95 -19.70 -3.19
N ARG A 44 -15.89 -20.33 -4.37
CA ARG A 44 -15.06 -21.50 -4.64
C ARG A 44 -13.83 -21.09 -5.46
N PRO A 45 -12.63 -21.03 -4.85
CA PRO A 45 -11.41 -20.72 -5.57
C PRO A 45 -11.15 -21.79 -6.66
N PRO A 46 -10.88 -21.40 -7.90
CA PRO A 46 -10.54 -22.35 -8.95
C PRO A 46 -9.16 -22.97 -8.67
N SER A 47 -8.92 -24.21 -9.13
CA SER A 47 -7.63 -24.90 -8.98
C SER A 47 -6.48 -24.21 -9.72
N LYS A 48 -6.81 -23.32 -10.66
CA LYS A 48 -5.89 -22.44 -11.37
C LYS A 48 -6.56 -21.09 -11.58
N MET A 49 -5.78 -20.03 -11.48
CA MET A 49 -6.25 -18.68 -11.79
C MET A 49 -6.48 -18.56 -13.29
N ASP A 50 -7.72 -18.31 -13.71
CA ASP A 50 -8.05 -18.12 -15.12
C ASP A 50 -7.60 -16.74 -15.62
N GLY A 51 -7.58 -16.55 -16.94
CA GLY A 51 -7.13 -15.30 -17.55
C GLY A 51 -7.99 -14.10 -17.16
N LYS A 52 -9.30 -14.30 -16.96
CA LYS A 52 -10.21 -13.21 -16.56
C LYS A 52 -9.89 -12.71 -15.15
N THR A 53 -9.65 -13.63 -14.22
CA THR A 53 -9.28 -13.34 -12.84
C THR A 53 -7.91 -12.66 -12.78
N GLN A 54 -6.93 -13.13 -13.56
CA GLN A 54 -5.62 -12.47 -13.68
C GLN A 54 -5.74 -11.02 -14.17
N THR A 55 -6.51 -10.79 -15.23
CA THR A 55 -6.77 -9.44 -15.75
C THR A 55 -7.52 -8.58 -14.73
N CYS A 56 -8.52 -9.14 -14.03
CA CYS A 56 -9.25 -8.43 -12.98
C CYS A 56 -8.30 -7.98 -11.86
N LEU A 57 -7.46 -8.87 -11.33
CA LEU A 57 -6.53 -8.54 -10.25
C LEU A 57 -5.56 -7.43 -10.65
N SER A 58 -4.96 -7.51 -11.84
CA SER A 58 -4.06 -6.47 -12.37
C SER A 58 -4.78 -5.11 -12.45
N ASN A 59 -5.99 -5.10 -13.01
CA ASN A 59 -6.79 -3.88 -13.10
C ASN A 59 -7.19 -3.36 -11.73
N CYS A 60 -7.64 -4.22 -10.81
CA CYS A 60 -8.06 -3.83 -9.48
C CYS A 60 -6.93 -3.14 -8.71
N VAL A 61 -5.75 -3.76 -8.67
CA VAL A 61 -4.58 -3.20 -7.97
C VAL A 61 -4.18 -1.85 -8.58
N ASN A 62 -4.05 -1.77 -9.91
CA ASN A 62 -3.68 -0.51 -10.58
C ASN A 62 -4.70 0.60 -10.31
N ARG A 63 -6.00 0.31 -10.42
CA ARG A 63 -7.07 1.30 -10.17
C ARG A 63 -7.13 1.76 -8.72
N MET A 64 -6.87 0.88 -7.75
CA MET A 64 -6.83 1.24 -6.34
C MET A 64 -5.65 2.18 -6.03
N ILE A 65 -4.48 1.91 -6.60
CA ILE A 65 -3.30 2.78 -6.47
C ILE A 65 -3.55 4.13 -7.15
N ASP A 66 -4.09 4.14 -8.37
CA ASP A 66 -4.44 5.36 -9.12
C ASP A 66 -5.40 6.23 -8.30
N ALA A 67 -6.47 5.64 -7.77
CA ALA A 67 -7.47 6.33 -6.97
C ALA A 67 -6.88 6.89 -5.67
N SER A 68 -6.06 6.11 -4.98
CA SER A 68 -5.40 6.53 -3.74
C SER A 68 -4.47 7.72 -3.98
N THR A 69 -3.69 7.67 -5.06
CA THR A 69 -2.78 8.76 -5.47
C THR A 69 -3.57 10.02 -5.79
N PHE A 70 -4.63 9.90 -6.59
CA PHE A 70 -5.51 11.01 -6.91
C PHE A 70 -6.10 11.67 -5.66
N MET A 71 -6.58 10.87 -4.70
CA MET A 71 -7.12 11.39 -3.43
C MET A 71 -6.05 12.14 -2.63
N VAL A 72 -4.86 11.57 -2.47
CA VAL A 72 -3.75 12.21 -1.74
C VAL A 72 -3.37 13.54 -2.38
N GLU A 73 -3.19 13.58 -3.70
CA GLU A 73 -2.88 14.82 -4.43
C GLU A 73 -3.97 15.87 -4.28
N HIS A 74 -5.24 15.44 -4.32
CA HIS A 74 -6.37 16.35 -4.14
C HIS A 74 -6.39 16.94 -2.74
N LEU A 75 -6.21 16.12 -1.71
CA LEU A 75 -6.15 16.56 -0.32
C LEU A 75 -4.99 17.54 -0.09
N GLN A 76 -3.79 17.24 -0.60
CA GLN A 76 -2.64 18.14 -0.52
C GLN A 76 -2.90 19.49 -1.20
N LYS A 77 -3.58 19.49 -2.36
CA LYS A 77 -3.97 20.73 -3.05
C LYS A 77 -4.97 21.56 -2.23
N MET A 78 -5.87 20.94 -1.48
CA MET A 78 -6.80 21.66 -0.60
C MET A 78 -6.09 22.22 0.64
N ASP A 79 -5.20 21.43 1.24
CA ASP A 79 -4.44 21.82 2.42
C ASP A 79 -3.59 23.08 2.15
N ASN A 80 -2.88 23.09 1.02
CA ASN A 80 -2.11 24.25 0.56
C ASN A 80 -2.96 25.51 0.31
N LYS A 81 -4.27 25.37 0.07
CA LYS A 81 -5.19 26.51 -0.08
C LYS A 81 -5.71 27.01 1.27
N LEU A 82 -5.81 26.15 2.28
CA LEU A 82 -6.26 26.53 3.62
C LEU A 82 -5.21 27.30 4.42
N PHE A 83 -3.92 27.04 4.16
CA PHE A 83 -2.78 27.68 4.82
C PHE A 83 -2.19 28.88 4.05
N ARG A 84 -2.89 29.35 3.01
CA ARG A 84 -2.62 30.64 2.35
C ARG A 84 -3.67 31.66 2.76
#